data_AF-A0AAV4J882-F1
#
_entry.id   AF-A0AAV4J882-F1
#
_cell.length_a   1.000
_cell.length_b   1.000
_cell.length_c   1.000
_cell.angle_alpha   90.00
_cell.angle_beta   90.00
_cell.angle_gamma   90.00
#
_symmetry.space_group_name_H-M   'P 1'
#
loop_
_entity.id
_entity.type
_entity.pdbx_description
1 polymer ?
#
loop_
_entity_poly.entity_id
_entity_poly.type
_entity_poly.pdbx_seq_one_letter_code
_entity_poly.pdbx_strand_id
1 'polypeptide(L)'
;MKRKSLDSENCIFCEKGHGHEKLSSVQSFEQDSNIRTMATELQGAEILTRVSGGDMIATEAKYHLSCLNKLRNRYRSFLRKQKQQPENDDDRVNESRAFEELLAFIEESVISGVFRV
;
A
#
# COMPACT_ATOMS: atom_id res chain seq x y z
N MET A 1 17.56 6.19 -18.82
CA MET A 1 16.54 6.58 -17.81
C MET A 1 17.09 7.74 -16.98
N LYS A 2 16.56 8.95 -17.13
CA LYS A 2 16.96 10.12 -16.31
C LYS A 2 16.15 10.08 -15.01
N ARG A 3 16.82 9.90 -13.87
CA ARG A 3 16.20 10.09 -12.54
C ARG A 3 15.89 11.58 -12.41
N LYS A 4 14.61 11.97 -12.42
CA LYS A 4 14.21 13.31 -11.97
C LYS A 4 14.61 13.36 -10.49
N SER A 5 15.57 14.20 -10.12
CA SER A 5 15.76 14.49 -8.70
C SER A 5 14.44 15.04 -8.18
N LEU A 6 14.00 14.56 -7.02
CA LEU A 6 12.87 15.15 -6.33
C LEU A 6 13.25 16.62 -6.10
N ASP A 7 12.65 17.53 -6.85
CA ASP A 7 12.80 18.95 -6.57
C ASP A 7 12.31 19.15 -5.13
N SER A 8 13.25 19.44 -4.23
CA SER A 8 13.01 19.73 -2.80
C SER A 8 11.97 20.83 -2.61
N GLU A 9 11.60 21.58 -3.65
CA GLU A 9 10.62 22.67 -3.60
C GLU A 9 9.18 22.29 -3.99
N ASN A 10 8.90 21.02 -4.30
CA ASN A 10 7.57 20.57 -4.70
C ASN A 10 6.95 19.60 -3.68
N CYS A 11 5.63 19.72 -3.49
CA CYS A 11 4.87 18.79 -2.67
C CYS A 11 4.88 17.38 -3.26
N ILE A 12 5.31 16.38 -2.49
CA ILE A 12 5.32 14.96 -2.92
C ILE A 12 3.93 14.38 -3.24
N PHE A 13 2.85 15.09 -2.92
CA PHE A 13 1.49 14.62 -3.17
C PHE A 13 0.85 15.24 -4.41
N CYS A 14 1.12 16.52 -4.68
CA CYS A 14 0.44 17.27 -5.75
C CYS A 14 1.39 17.92 -6.76
N GLU A 15 2.71 17.79 -6.55
CA GLU A 15 3.79 18.31 -7.39
C GLU A 15 3.82 19.84 -7.55
N LYS A 16 3.01 20.56 -6.74
CA LYS A 16 3.01 22.02 -6.70
C LYS A 16 3.94 22.53 -5.60
N GLY A 17 4.58 23.66 -5.85
CA GLY A 17 5.39 24.37 -4.85
C GLY A 17 4.56 25.24 -3.89
N HIS A 18 5.20 26.28 -3.35
CA HIS A 18 4.65 27.17 -2.32
C HIS A 18 3.45 28.05 -2.72
N GLY A 19 3.03 28.06 -3.99
CA GLY A 19 2.10 29.07 -4.52
C GLY A 19 0.71 29.11 -3.85
N HIS A 20 0.20 28.01 -3.32
CA HIS A 20 -1.13 27.95 -2.68
C HIS A 20 -1.08 27.66 -1.17
N GLU A 21 0.02 27.09 -0.67
CA GLU A 21 0.17 26.73 0.74
C GLU A 21 1.66 26.54 1.07
N LYS A 22 2.04 26.81 2.32
CA LYS A 22 3.40 26.54 2.81
C LYS A 22 3.72 25.04 2.73
N LEU A 23 4.95 24.72 2.34
CA LEU A 23 5.46 23.36 2.41
C LEU A 23 6.10 23.09 3.78
N SER A 24 5.87 21.89 4.28
CA SER A 24 6.50 21.32 5.47
C SER A 24 7.36 20.13 5.06
N SER A 25 8.47 19.90 5.77
CA SER A 25 9.35 18.76 5.54
C SER A 25 8.88 17.53 6.31
N VAL A 26 9.18 16.34 5.79
CA VAL A 26 9.10 15.10 6.57
C VAL A 26 10.23 15.11 7.61
N GLN A 27 9.90 14.94 8.89
CA GLN A 27 10.86 15.13 9.99
C GLN A 27 11.12 13.86 10.81
N SER A 28 10.37 12.77 10.58
CA SER A 28 10.54 11.54 11.34
C SER A 28 10.33 10.29 10.49
N PHE A 29 11.02 9.20 10.88
CA PHE A 29 10.87 7.89 10.24
C PHE A 29 9.46 7.34 10.38
N GLU A 30 8.79 7.63 11.51
CA GLU A 30 7.39 7.28 11.71
C GLU A 30 6.49 7.97 10.67
N GLN A 31 6.75 9.25 10.39
CA GLN A 31 6.00 9.99 9.39
C GLN A 31 6.25 9.44 7.98
N ASP A 32 7.50 9.12 7.63
CA ASP A 32 7.84 8.44 6.37
C ASP A 32 7.06 7.12 6.24
N SER A 33 7.24 6.22 7.23
CA SER A 33 6.59 4.91 7.27
C SER A 33 5.08 5.02 7.10
N ASN A 34 4.42 5.92 7.83
CA ASN A 34 2.99 6.14 7.74
C ASN A 34 2.55 6.58 6.34
N ILE A 35 3.31 7.48 5.69
CA ILE A 35 2.99 7.92 4.32
C ILE A 35 3.13 6.75 3.33
N ARG A 36 4.18 5.94 3.45
CA ARG A 36 4.37 4.75 2.60
C ARG A 36 3.23 3.76 2.76
N THR A 37 2.88 3.39 4.00
CA THR A 37 1.79 2.46 4.28
C THR A 37 0.48 2.96 3.66
N MET A 38 0.12 4.23 3.89
CA MET A 38 -1.09 4.80 3.29
C MET A 38 -1.04 4.81 1.76
N ALA A 39 0.11 5.11 1.14
CA ALA A 39 0.25 5.13 -0.31
C ALA A 39 0.15 3.73 -0.92
N THR A 40 0.74 2.73 -0.27
CA THR A 40 0.69 1.32 -0.67
C THR A 40 -0.73 0.78 -0.58
N GLU A 41 -1.39 0.95 0.57
CA GLU A 41 -2.74 0.41 0.78
C GLU A 41 -3.80 1.09 -0.08
N LEU A 42 -3.67 2.40 -0.34
CA LEU A 42 -4.55 3.12 -1.25
C LEU A 42 -4.23 2.89 -2.74
N GLN A 43 -3.22 2.07 -3.07
CA GLN A 43 -2.74 1.86 -4.45
C GLN A 43 -2.43 3.17 -5.19
N GLY A 44 -1.93 4.17 -4.46
CA GLY A 44 -1.61 5.48 -5.00
C GLY A 44 -0.34 5.45 -5.84
N ALA A 45 -0.40 4.85 -7.04
CA ALA A 45 0.77 4.61 -7.91
C ALA A 45 1.64 5.86 -8.10
N GLU A 46 1.02 7.02 -8.33
CA GLU A 46 1.72 8.30 -8.45
C GLU A 46 2.55 8.66 -7.21
N ILE A 47 1.97 8.51 -6.01
CA ILE A 47 2.67 8.79 -4.74
C ILE A 47 3.80 7.78 -4.55
N LEU A 48 3.55 6.50 -4.83
CA LEU A 48 4.54 5.42 -4.71
C LEU A 48 5.77 5.64 -5.59
N THR A 49 5.60 6.12 -6.83
CA THR A 49 6.75 6.44 -7.70
C THR A 49 7.65 7.53 -7.11
N ARG A 50 7.08 8.47 -6.34
CA ARG A 50 7.83 9.57 -5.74
C ARG A 50 8.49 9.18 -4.42
N VAL A 51 7.84 8.37 -3.59
CA VAL A 51 8.41 7.94 -2.30
C VAL A 51 9.37 6.75 -2.43
N SER A 52 9.31 5.97 -3.51
CA SER A 52 10.21 4.81 -3.73
C SER A 52 11.66 5.19 -4.05
N GLY A 53 11.96 6.46 -4.33
CA GLY A 53 13.29 6.94 -4.71
C GLY A 53 14.32 7.03 -3.58
N GLY A 54 13.92 6.83 -2.32
CA GLY A 54 14.79 6.94 -1.15
C GLY A 54 14.02 7.24 0.13
N ASP A 55 14.72 7.31 1.25
CA ASP A 55 14.16 7.77 2.54
C ASP A 55 13.71 9.23 2.42
N MET A 56 12.48 9.52 2.86
CA MET A 56 11.85 10.85 2.65
C MET A 56 12.55 11.95 3.43
N ILE A 57 13.24 11.63 4.53
CA ILE A 57 14.04 12.59 5.29
C ILE A 57 15.32 12.88 4.53
N ALA A 58 16.01 11.83 4.06
CA ALA A 58 17.25 11.96 3.29
C ALA A 58 17.06 12.69 1.95
N THR A 59 15.89 12.55 1.32
CA THR A 59 15.54 13.29 0.10
C THR A 59 14.94 14.67 0.39
N GLU A 60 14.89 15.10 1.65
CA GLU A 60 14.28 16.36 2.10
C GLU A 60 12.85 16.56 1.55
N ALA A 61 12.07 15.48 1.54
CA ALA A 61 10.74 15.49 0.95
C ALA A 61 9.84 16.52 1.63
N LYS A 62 9.20 17.36 0.79
CA LYS A 62 8.29 18.41 1.24
C LYS A 62 6.84 18.12 0.88
N TYR A 63 5.90 18.66 1.65
CA TYR A 63 4.47 18.47 1.42
C TYR A 63 3.63 19.65 1.92
N HIS A 64 2.46 19.85 1.33
CA HIS A 64 1.43 20.72 1.91
C HIS A 64 0.66 19.98 3.00
N LEU A 65 0.39 20.65 4.12
CA LEU A 65 -0.38 20.05 5.22
C LEU A 65 -1.77 19.61 4.76
N SER A 66 -2.42 20.39 3.90
CA SER A 66 -3.72 20.01 3.31
C SER A 66 -3.64 18.74 2.46
N CYS A 67 -2.53 18.52 1.74
CA CYS A 67 -2.34 17.32 0.93
C CYS A 67 -2.14 16.08 1.80
N LEU A 68 -1.35 16.19 2.88
CA LEU A 68 -1.21 15.10 3.85
C LEU A 68 -2.55 14.77 4.52
N ASN A 69 -3.34 15.79 4.88
CA ASN A 69 -4.67 15.59 5.45
C ASN A 69 -5.62 14.92 4.46
N LYS A 70 -5.57 15.26 3.17
CA LYS A 70 -6.36 14.59 2.12
C LYS A 70 -5.99 13.10 2.02
N LEU A 71 -4.69 12.77 2.05
CA LEU A 71 -4.23 11.37 2.07
C LEU A 71 -4.79 10.63 3.29
N ARG A 72 -4.62 11.19 4.50
CA ARG A 72 -5.15 10.61 5.75
C ARG A 72 -6.67 10.44 5.71
N ASN A 73 -7.40 11.39 5.13
CA ASN A 73 -8.86 11.31 5.01
C ASN A 73 -9.30 10.18 4.07
N ARG A 74 -8.63 10.04 2.92
CA ARG A 74 -8.86 8.93 1.99
C ARG A 74 -8.56 7.60 2.66
N TYR A 75 -7.43 7.51 3.36
CA TYR A 75 -7.05 6.30 4.10
C TYR A 75 -8.07 5.91 5.17
N ARG A 76 -8.50 6.87 6.00
CA ARG A 76 -9.58 6.64 6.97
C ARG A 76 -10.88 6.17 6.31
N SER A 77 -11.20 6.68 5.12
CA SER A 77 -12.37 6.23 4.37
C SER A 77 -12.20 4.81 3.82
N PHE A 78 -10.99 4.46 3.36
CA PHE A 78 -10.64 3.12 2.91
C PHE A 78 -10.79 2.10 4.03
N LEU A 79 -10.20 2.37 5.21
CA LEU A 79 -10.33 1.48 6.38
C LEU A 79 -11.78 1.29 6.82
N ARG A 80 -12.63 2.33 6.76
CA ARG A 80 -14.06 2.19 7.06
C ARG A 80 -14.76 1.25 6.08
N LYS A 81 -14.43 1.34 4.79
CA LYS A 81 -14.99 0.45 3.76
C LYS A 81 -14.51 -0.99 3.95
N GLN A 82 -13.24 -1.19 4.27
CA GLN A 82 -12.68 -2.52 4.52
C GLN A 82 -13.33 -3.19 5.75
N LYS A 83 -13.60 -2.44 6.83
CA LYS A 83 -14.32 -2.97 8.00
C LYS A 83 -15.80 -3.25 7.76
N GLN A 84 -16.39 -2.62 6.74
CA GLN A 84 -17.79 -2.80 6.35
C GLN A 84 -17.97 -3.82 5.25
N GLN A 85 -16.88 -4.27 4.60
CA GLN A 85 -16.95 -5.47 3.78
C GLN A 85 -17.31 -6.60 4.73
N PRO A 86 -18.41 -7.33 4.48
CA PRO A 86 -18.57 -8.62 5.13
C PRO A 86 -17.30 -9.41 4.81
N GLU A 87 -16.68 -10.05 5.81
CA GLU A 87 -15.80 -11.17 5.48
C GLU A 87 -16.65 -12.05 4.54
N ASN A 88 -16.18 -12.27 3.30
CA ASN A 88 -16.77 -13.30 2.46
C ASN A 88 -16.40 -14.62 3.14
N ASP A 89 -17.14 -14.96 4.18
CA ASP A 89 -17.04 -16.22 4.91
C ASP A 89 -17.15 -17.37 3.91
N ASP A 90 -17.94 -17.17 2.86
CA ASP A 90 -18.07 -18.08 1.71
C ASP A 90 -16.73 -18.31 0.98
N ASP A 91 -15.91 -17.27 0.73
CA ASP A 91 -14.61 -17.44 0.07
C ASP A 91 -13.62 -18.21 0.97
N ARG A 92 -13.59 -17.91 2.27
CA ARG A 92 -12.74 -18.64 3.24
C ARG A 92 -13.17 -20.10 3.41
N VAL A 93 -14.48 -20.35 3.46
CA VAL A 93 -15.06 -21.69 3.54
C VAL A 93 -14.79 -22.45 2.25
N ASN A 94 -14.93 -21.80 1.09
CA ASN A 94 -14.64 -22.40 -0.21
C ASN A 94 -13.14 -22.72 -0.38
N GLU A 95 -12.23 -21.84 0.04
CA GLU A 95 -10.79 -22.11 0.05
C GLU A 95 -10.43 -23.29 0.96
N SER A 96 -11.01 -23.33 2.17
CA SER A 96 -10.78 -24.42 3.13
C SER A 96 -11.26 -25.76 2.57
N ARG A 97 -12.44 -25.77 1.96
CA ARG A 97 -13.02 -26.97 1.34
C ARG A 97 -12.23 -27.43 0.11
N ALA A 98 -11.81 -26.51 -0.76
CA ALA A 98 -10.98 -26.85 -1.91
C ALA A 98 -9.63 -27.44 -1.48
N PHE A 99 -9.06 -26.96 -0.37
CA PHE A 99 -7.83 -27.49 0.21
C PHE A 99 -8.03 -28.90 0.80
N GLU A 100 -9.13 -29.14 1.52
CA GLU A 100 -9.49 -30.47 2.02
C GLU A 100 -9.71 -31.48 0.89
N GLU A 101 -10.46 -31.10 -0.16
CA GLU A 101 -10.69 -31.96 -1.33
C GLU A 101 -9.38 -32.29 -2.05
N LEU A 102 -8.46 -31.34 -2.17
CA LEU A 102 -7.14 -31.57 -2.75
C LEU A 102 -6.28 -32.52 -1.90
N LEU A 103 -6.28 -32.35 -0.57
CA LEU A 103 -5.56 -33.26 0.34
C LEU A 103 -6.09 -34.68 0.24
N ALA A 104 -7.41 -34.86 0.29
CA ALA A 104 -8.06 -36.16 0.16
C ALA A 104 -7.68 -36.82 -1.18
N PHE A 105 -7.70 -36.06 -2.28
CA PHE A 105 -7.28 -36.56 -3.59
C PHE A 105 -5.80 -36.99 -3.62
N ILE A 106 -4.90 -36.22 -3.01
CA ILE A 106 -3.47 -36.57 -2.95
C ILE A 106 -3.28 -37.84 -2.12
N GLU A 107 -3.92 -37.93 -0.96
CA GLU A 107 -3.86 -39.11 -0.09
C GLU A 107 -4.37 -40.36 -0.82
N GLU A 108 -5.53 -40.27 -1.48
CA GLU A 108 -6.08 -41.34 -2.30
C GLU A 108 -5.17 -41.71 -3.47
N SER A 109 -4.54 -40.73 -4.13
CA SER A 109 -3.63 -40.95 -5.25
C SER A 109 -2.33 -41.63 -4.84
N VAL A 110 -1.83 -41.36 -3.62
CA VAL A 110 -0.66 -42.04 -3.03
C VAL A 110 -1.03 -43.47 -2.64
N ILE A 111 -2.17 -43.66 -1.98
CA ILE A 111 -2.65 -44.99 -1.55
C ILE A 111 -2.95 -45.90 -2.75
N SER A 112 -3.56 -45.36 -3.80
CA SER A 112 -3.88 -46.08 -5.04
C SER A 112 -2.66 -46.29 -5.96
N GLY A 113 -1.50 -45.72 -5.62
CA GLY A 113 -0.26 -45.89 -6.38
C GLY A 113 -0.24 -45.14 -7.72
N VAL A 114 -1.17 -44.21 -7.93
CA VAL A 114 -1.23 -43.31 -9.10
C VAL A 114 -0.12 -42.27 -9.03
N PHE A 115 0.17 -41.76 -7.83
CA PHE A 115 1.36 -40.97 -7.55
C PHE A 115 2.42 -41.86 -6.91
N ARG A 116 3.57 -42.02 -7.59
CA ARG A 116 4.77 -42.63 -7.02
C ARG A 116 5.75 -41.52 -6.67
N VAL A 117 6.06 -41.38 -5.38
CA VAL A 117 7.15 -40.54 -4.87
C VAL A 117 8.43 -41.36 -4.83
#